data_AF-A0AAW0WGP6-F1
#
_entry.id   AF-A0AAW0WGP6-F1
#
_cell.length_a   1.000
_cell.length_b   1.000
_cell.length_c   1.000
_cell.angle_alpha   90.00
_cell.angle_beta   90.00
_cell.angle_gamma   90.00
#
_symmetry.space_group_name_H-M   'P 1'
#
loop_
_entity.id
_entity.type
_entity.pdbx_description
1 polymer ?
#
loop_
_entity_poly.entity_id
_entity_poly.type
_entity_poly.pdbx_seq_one_letter_code
_entity_poly.pdbx_strand_id
1 'polypeptide(L)'
;PDFNYQTYEEFMSKYLTVLTRRARKWSHLLGAKETVGRGIKVKRYVRKGIPMKHRGKMWMEVSGAKKKMEANPGYYKSLLENPVDEDLVEAIKIDVPRTFPDNIYFRDYNEGKLSNLYNVLVAFSQHNKKIGYCQGLNYIAGLLLIITKEEESTFWLLNT
;
A
#
# COMPACT_ATOMS: atom_id res chain seq x y z
N PRO A 1 -0.53 -0.20 31.59
CA PRO A 1 -1.99 -0.39 31.46
C PRO A 1 -2.32 -1.85 31.18
N ASP A 2 -3.10 -2.49 32.05
CA ASP A 2 -3.53 -3.87 31.85
C ASP A 2 -4.61 -3.91 30.77
N PHE A 3 -4.31 -4.61 29.68
CA PHE A 3 -5.22 -4.77 28.56
C PHE A 3 -6.43 -5.62 28.99
N ASN A 4 -7.66 -5.10 28.84
CA ASN A 4 -8.87 -5.84 29.18
C ASN A 4 -9.25 -6.81 28.05
N TYR A 5 -8.79 -8.06 28.19
CA TYR A 5 -9.06 -9.14 27.23
C TYR A 5 -10.55 -9.45 27.10
N GLN A 6 -11.33 -9.40 28.18
CA GLN A 6 -12.75 -9.73 28.15
C GLN A 6 -13.55 -8.73 27.30
N THR A 7 -13.31 -7.43 27.49
CA THR A 7 -13.92 -6.38 26.66
C THR A 7 -13.50 -6.49 25.20
N TYR A 8 -12.23 -6.84 24.93
CA TYR A 8 -11.74 -7.08 23.58
C TYR A 8 -12.45 -8.27 22.91
N GLU A 9 -12.59 -9.39 23.61
CA GLU A 9 -13.27 -10.59 23.08
C GLU A 9 -14.75 -10.33 22.79
N GLU A 10 -15.45 -9.65 23.70
CA GLU A 10 -16.84 -9.26 23.49
C GLU A 10 -17.00 -8.35 22.26
N PHE A 11 -16.11 -7.37 22.11
CA PHE A 11 -16.08 -6.51 20.92
C PHE A 11 -15.81 -7.33 19.65
N MET A 12 -14.79 -8.19 19.68
CA MET A 12 -14.38 -8.98 18.53
C MET A 12 -15.45 -9.98 18.09
N SER A 13 -16.18 -10.62 19.02
CA SER A 13 -17.26 -11.54 18.68
C SER A 13 -18.35 -10.87 17.82
N LYS A 14 -18.80 -9.67 18.21
CA LYS A 14 -19.76 -8.85 17.46
C LYS A 14 -19.15 -8.35 16.15
N TYR A 15 -17.89 -7.92 16.18
CA TYR A 15 -17.20 -7.36 15.03
C TYR A 15 -16.94 -8.41 13.95
N LEU A 16 -16.62 -9.66 14.31
CA LEU A 16 -16.41 -10.75 13.37
C LEU A 16 -17.66 -11.05 12.54
N THR A 17 -18.87 -10.99 13.13
CA THR A 17 -20.12 -11.11 12.36
C THR A 17 -20.26 -10.00 11.32
N VAL A 18 -19.88 -8.77 11.69
CA VAL A 18 -19.87 -7.62 10.78
C VAL A 18 -18.85 -7.82 9.65
N LEU A 19 -17.63 -8.26 9.98
CA LEU A 19 -16.57 -8.56 9.02
C LEU A 19 -16.99 -9.64 8.03
N THR A 20 -17.55 -10.76 8.51
CA THR A 20 -18.05 -11.86 7.68
C THR A 20 -19.13 -11.39 6.71
N ARG A 21 -20.11 -10.62 7.20
CA ARG A 21 -21.16 -10.04 6.36
C ARG A 21 -20.60 -9.09 5.30
N ARG A 22 -19.63 -8.25 5.67
CA ARG A 22 -18.96 -7.32 4.73
C ARG A 22 -18.16 -8.10 3.68
N ALA A 23 -17.40 -9.12 4.09
CA ALA A 23 -16.61 -9.96 3.20
C ALA A 23 -17.49 -10.64 2.14
N ARG A 24 -18.62 -11.24 2.53
CA ARG A 24 -19.59 -11.85 1.59
C ARG A 24 -20.13 -10.84 0.58
N LYS A 25 -20.50 -9.64 1.06
CA LYS A 25 -20.99 -8.56 0.19
C LYS A 25 -19.93 -8.11 -0.82
N TRP A 26 -18.67 -8.02 -0.40
CA TRP A 26 -17.55 -7.71 -1.28
C TRP A 26 -17.30 -8.81 -2.32
N SER A 27 -17.31 -10.07 -1.91
CA SER A 27 -17.17 -11.20 -2.86
C SER A 27 -18.29 -11.21 -3.91
N HIS A 28 -19.54 -10.96 -3.51
CA HIS A 28 -20.64 -10.81 -4.48
C HIS A 28 -20.47 -9.58 -5.39
N LEU A 29 -19.97 -8.46 -4.86
CA LEU A 29 -19.77 -7.24 -5.66
C LEU A 29 -18.67 -7.43 -6.72
N LEU A 30 -17.61 -8.15 -6.37
CA LEU A 30 -16.45 -8.39 -7.21
C LEU A 30 -16.69 -9.52 -8.22
N GLY A 31 -17.53 -10.50 -7.87
CA GLY A 31 -17.80 -11.66 -8.72
C GLY A 31 -16.50 -12.39 -9.14
N ALA A 32 -16.55 -13.06 -10.30
CA ALA A 32 -15.39 -13.76 -10.85
C ALA A 32 -14.33 -12.82 -11.49
N LYS A 33 -14.73 -11.62 -11.92
CA LYS A 33 -13.82 -10.67 -12.58
C LYS A 33 -12.90 -9.95 -11.59
N GLU A 34 -13.28 -9.94 -10.31
CA GLU A 34 -12.57 -9.23 -9.23
C GLU A 34 -12.32 -7.73 -9.51
N THR A 35 -13.05 -7.15 -10.45
CA THR A 35 -12.95 -5.75 -10.84
C THR A 35 -14.32 -5.11 -10.71
N VAL A 36 -14.34 -3.83 -10.36
CA VAL A 36 -15.59 -3.09 -10.23
C VAL A 36 -15.38 -1.63 -10.63
N GLY A 37 -16.28 -1.12 -11.49
CA GLY A 37 -16.27 0.29 -11.87
C GLY A 37 -16.64 1.21 -10.71
N ARG A 38 -16.19 2.47 -10.77
CA ARG A 38 -16.60 3.49 -9.81
C ARG A 38 -18.13 3.65 -9.82
N GLY A 39 -18.74 3.72 -8.64
CA GLY A 39 -20.19 3.87 -8.54
C GLY A 39 -20.65 4.07 -7.09
N ILE A 40 -21.92 4.46 -6.92
CA ILE A 40 -22.51 4.78 -5.60
C ILE A 40 -22.40 3.58 -4.64
N LYS A 41 -22.63 2.36 -5.15
CA LYS A 41 -22.53 1.11 -4.38
C LYS A 41 -21.09 0.85 -3.91
N VAL A 42 -20.11 0.98 -4.79
CA VAL A 42 -18.68 0.82 -4.47
C VAL A 42 -18.25 1.86 -3.44
N LYS A 43 -18.58 3.14 -3.65
CA LYS A 43 -18.28 4.24 -2.72
C LYS A 43 -18.81 3.95 -1.31
N ARG A 44 -20.05 3.44 -1.22
CA ARG A 44 -20.67 3.04 0.05
C ARG A 44 -19.93 1.88 0.72
N TYR A 45 -19.42 0.93 -0.06
CA TYR A 45 -18.71 -0.25 0.46
C TYR A 45 -17.31 0.12 0.92
N VAL A 46 -16.58 0.95 0.16
CA VAL A 46 -15.26 1.47 0.55
C VAL A 46 -15.33 2.21 1.88
N ARG A 47 -16.34 3.07 2.09
CA ARG A 47 -16.57 3.77 3.38
C ARG A 47 -16.85 2.84 4.55
N LYS A 48 -17.30 1.60 4.30
CA LYS A 48 -17.50 0.56 5.31
C LYS A 48 -16.28 -0.34 5.51
N GLY A 49 -15.20 -0.08 4.79
CA GLY A 49 -13.98 -0.86 4.81
C GLY A 49 -13.93 -1.93 3.72
N ILE A 50 -12.77 -2.01 3.08
CA ILE A 50 -12.41 -3.05 2.13
C ILE A 50 -11.76 -4.21 2.90
N PRO A 51 -12.21 -5.47 2.73
CA PRO A 51 -11.56 -6.63 3.28
C PRO A 51 -10.09 -6.69 2.88
N MET A 52 -9.22 -7.12 3.80
CA MET A 52 -7.77 -7.11 3.61
C MET A 52 -7.33 -7.76 2.28
N LYS A 53 -7.87 -8.94 1.98
CA LYS A 53 -7.59 -9.69 0.73
C LYS A 53 -7.89 -8.93 -0.58
N HIS A 54 -8.70 -7.88 -0.54
CA HIS A 54 -9.08 -7.11 -1.72
C HIS A 54 -8.48 -5.70 -1.73
N ARG A 55 -7.78 -5.26 -0.67
CA ARG A 55 -7.33 -3.86 -0.55
C ARG A 55 -6.38 -3.44 -1.66
N GLY A 56 -5.28 -4.17 -1.89
CA GLY A 56 -4.29 -3.80 -2.91
C GLY A 56 -4.94 -3.60 -4.28
N LYS A 57 -5.66 -4.61 -4.77
CA LYS A 57 -6.38 -4.55 -6.04
C LYS A 57 -7.41 -3.42 -6.08
N MET A 58 -8.25 -3.30 -5.05
CA MET A 58 -9.27 -2.25 -5.03
C MET A 58 -8.69 -0.85 -4.97
N TRP A 59 -7.61 -0.64 -4.22
CA TRP A 59 -6.92 0.64 -4.16
C TRP A 59 -6.35 1.02 -5.52
N MET A 60 -5.71 0.06 -6.21
CA MET A 60 -5.19 0.25 -7.58
C MET A 60 -6.31 0.66 -8.56
N GLU A 61 -7.45 -0.03 -8.51
CA GLU A 61 -8.61 0.23 -9.39
C GLU A 61 -9.29 1.57 -9.07
N VAL A 62 -9.60 1.85 -7.79
CA VAL A 62 -10.40 3.03 -7.44
C VAL A 62 -9.60 4.32 -7.49
N SER A 63 -8.30 4.30 -7.18
CA SER A 63 -7.41 5.46 -7.33
C SER A 63 -7.21 5.81 -8.81
N GLY A 64 -7.17 4.79 -9.68
CA GLY A 64 -6.76 4.94 -11.07
C GLY A 64 -5.27 4.64 -11.29
N ALA A 65 -4.54 4.27 -10.23
CA ALA A 65 -3.14 3.86 -10.30
C ALA A 65 -2.92 2.71 -11.28
N LYS A 66 -3.83 1.73 -11.33
CA LYS A 66 -3.77 0.64 -12.31
C LYS A 66 -3.76 1.15 -13.75
N LYS A 67 -4.69 2.05 -14.08
CA LYS A 67 -4.79 2.63 -15.43
C LYS A 67 -3.53 3.42 -15.78
N LYS A 68 -2.94 4.16 -14.82
CA LYS A 68 -1.67 4.87 -15.03
C LYS A 68 -0.52 3.90 -15.27
N MET A 69 -0.41 2.84 -14.47
CA MET A 69 0.60 1.79 -14.62
C MET A 69 0.54 1.12 -15.98
N GLU A 70 -0.64 0.63 -16.38
CA GLU A 70 -0.85 -0.04 -17.66
C GLU A 70 -0.58 0.87 -18.87
N ALA A 71 -0.79 2.18 -18.73
CA ALA A 71 -0.50 3.16 -19.76
C ALA A 71 0.99 3.54 -19.88
N ASN A 72 1.83 3.16 -18.91
CA ASN A 72 3.24 3.56 -18.85
C ASN A 72 4.16 2.34 -18.60
N PRO A 73 4.14 1.32 -19.48
CA PRO A 73 4.96 0.13 -19.31
C PRO A 73 6.45 0.47 -19.27
N GLY A 74 7.17 -0.07 -18.30
CA GLY A 74 8.62 0.14 -18.12
C GLY A 74 9.01 1.49 -17.51
N TYR A 75 8.05 2.39 -17.28
CA TYR A 75 8.35 3.72 -16.72
C TYR A 75 8.98 3.64 -15.34
N TYR A 76 8.42 2.81 -14.45
CA TYR A 76 8.97 2.59 -13.11
C TYR A 76 10.43 2.16 -13.16
N LYS A 77 10.74 1.16 -13.99
CA LYS A 77 12.10 0.65 -14.18
C LYS A 77 13.04 1.74 -14.68
N SER A 78 12.61 2.55 -15.65
CA SER A 78 13.42 3.64 -16.20
C SER A 78 13.79 4.69 -15.15
N LEU A 79 12.97 4.89 -14.11
CA LEU A 79 13.29 5.83 -13.02
C LEU A 79 14.42 5.31 -12.13
N LEU A 80 14.52 3.99 -11.93
CA LEU A 80 15.55 3.36 -11.11
C LEU A 80 16.92 3.28 -11.80
N GLU A 81 16.94 3.37 -13.13
CA GLU A 81 18.18 3.33 -13.93
C GLU A 81 18.89 4.69 -13.98
N ASN A 82 18.22 5.77 -13.59
CA ASN A 82 18.80 7.12 -13.60
C ASN A 82 19.71 7.37 -12.38
N PRO A 83 20.77 8.17 -12.53
CA PRO A 83 21.55 8.65 -11.40
C PRO A 83 20.66 9.38 -10.38
N VAL A 84 20.89 9.08 -9.11
CA VAL A 84 20.16 9.66 -7.98
C VAL A 84 21.08 10.59 -7.22
N ASP A 85 20.54 11.71 -6.77
CA ASP A 85 21.21 12.65 -5.88
C ASP A 85 21.68 11.93 -4.60
N GLU A 86 22.94 12.12 -4.22
CA GLU A 86 23.56 11.44 -3.08
C GLU A 86 22.88 11.80 -1.75
N ASP A 87 22.49 13.07 -1.56
CA ASP A 87 21.82 13.54 -0.34
C ASP A 87 20.45 12.85 -0.19
N LEU A 88 19.77 12.64 -1.32
CA LEU A 88 18.49 11.93 -1.36
C LEU A 88 18.66 10.44 -1.01
N VAL A 89 19.69 9.80 -1.56
CA VAL A 89 20.01 8.40 -1.26
C VAL A 89 20.31 8.23 0.22
N GLU A 90 21.11 9.12 0.81
CA GLU A 90 21.45 9.07 2.24
C GLU A 90 20.21 9.24 3.11
N ALA A 91 19.37 10.24 2.82
CA ALA A 91 18.12 10.47 3.56
C ALA A 91 17.19 9.25 3.53
N ILE A 92 17.02 8.60 2.37
CA ILE A 92 16.20 7.39 2.26
C ILE A 92 16.83 6.22 3.03
N LYS A 93 18.15 6.01 2.92
CA LYS A 93 18.85 4.91 3.60
C LYS A 93 18.76 5.00 5.12
N ILE A 94 18.71 6.21 5.68
CA ILE A 94 18.49 6.42 7.12
C ILE A 94 17.07 6.00 7.53
N ASP A 95 16.08 6.23 6.66
CA ASP A 95 14.67 6.06 6.98
C ASP A 95 14.12 4.65 6.75
N VAL A 96 14.64 3.94 5.75
CA VAL A 96 14.17 2.60 5.39
C VAL A 96 14.26 1.60 6.57
N PRO A 97 15.38 1.47 7.30
CA PRO A 97 15.49 0.49 8.40
C PRO A 97 14.55 0.78 9.58
N ARG A 98 14.21 2.06 9.81
CA ARG A 98 13.30 2.48 10.89
C ARG A 98 11.82 2.49 10.48
N THR A 99 11.49 2.03 9.27
CA THR A 99 10.12 1.98 8.75
C THR A 99 9.43 0.69 9.14
N PHE A 100 8.52 0.77 10.11
CA PHE A 100 7.75 -0.38 10.64
C PHE A 100 8.63 -1.60 11.02
N PRO A 101 9.68 -1.43 11.86
CA PRO A 101 10.66 -2.49 12.14
C PRO A 101 10.02 -3.74 12.76
N ASP A 102 8.96 -3.57 13.56
CA ASP A 102 8.27 -4.68 14.21
C ASP A 102 7.20 -5.34 13.33
N ASN A 103 6.93 -4.82 12.13
CA ASN A 103 5.89 -5.39 11.26
C ASN A 103 6.38 -6.69 10.63
N ILE A 104 5.58 -7.75 10.69
CA ILE A 104 5.91 -9.07 10.12
C ILE A 104 6.38 -9.04 8.66
N TYR A 105 5.97 -8.04 7.87
CA TYR A 105 6.40 -7.90 6.47
C TYR A 105 7.86 -7.44 6.34
N PHE A 106 8.35 -6.62 7.28
CA PHE A 106 9.69 -6.05 7.29
C PHE A 106 10.63 -6.72 8.32
N ARG A 107 10.06 -7.30 9.39
CA ARG A 107 10.77 -7.90 10.53
C ARG A 107 11.71 -9.04 10.13
N ASP A 108 11.33 -9.84 9.13
CA ASP A 108 12.14 -10.99 8.72
C ASP A 108 13.46 -10.58 8.03
N TYR A 109 13.80 -9.28 8.00
CA TYR A 109 14.98 -8.69 7.34
C TYR A 109 15.29 -9.34 5.99
N ASN A 110 14.24 -9.76 5.26
CA ASN A 110 14.38 -10.18 3.90
C ASN A 110 14.87 -8.94 3.14
N GLU A 111 16.15 -8.93 2.78
CA GLU A 111 16.82 -7.79 2.15
C GLU A 111 16.01 -7.26 0.96
N GLY A 112 15.31 -8.15 0.25
CA GLY A 112 14.38 -7.80 -0.80
C GLY A 112 13.25 -6.84 -0.39
N LYS A 113 12.67 -6.92 0.81
CA LYS A 113 11.53 -6.06 1.18
C LYS A 113 11.94 -4.63 1.54
N LEU A 114 13.07 -4.48 2.22
CA LEU A 114 13.65 -3.16 2.48
C LEU A 114 14.18 -2.54 1.18
N SER A 115 14.78 -3.37 0.30
CA SER A 115 15.18 -2.95 -1.05
C SER A 115 13.97 -2.47 -1.88
N ASN A 116 12.84 -3.19 -1.85
CA ASN A 116 11.63 -2.75 -2.52
C ASN A 116 11.12 -1.38 -2.00
N LEU A 117 11.15 -1.16 -0.67
CA LEU A 117 10.77 0.13 -0.10
C LEU A 117 11.72 1.25 -0.54
N TYR A 118 13.03 0.99 -0.51
CA TYR A 118 14.05 1.91 -1.00
C TYR A 118 13.79 2.29 -2.47
N ASN A 119 13.59 1.31 -3.35
CA ASN A 119 13.35 1.54 -4.77
C ASN A 119 12.10 2.38 -5.01
N VAL A 120 10.98 2.11 -4.30
CA VAL A 120 9.76 2.91 -4.43
C VAL A 120 10.01 4.38 -4.08
N LEU A 121 10.75 4.64 -2.99
CA LEU A 121 11.05 6.00 -2.54
C LEU A 121 11.99 6.72 -3.52
N VAL A 122 12.99 6.02 -4.05
CA VAL A 122 13.89 6.54 -5.09
C VAL A 122 13.11 6.89 -6.36
N ALA A 123 12.32 5.94 -6.88
CA ALA A 123 11.53 6.15 -8.09
C ALA A 123 10.52 7.29 -7.92
N PHE A 124 9.84 7.38 -6.78
CA PHE A 124 8.93 8.49 -6.49
C PHE A 124 9.65 9.84 -6.48
N SER A 125 10.83 9.89 -5.88
CA SER A 125 11.64 11.11 -5.83
C SER A 125 12.15 11.52 -7.21
N GLN A 126 12.56 10.56 -8.05
CA GLN A 126 12.96 10.77 -9.44
C GLN A 126 11.79 11.24 -10.31
N HIS A 127 10.59 10.72 -10.07
CA HIS A 127 9.37 11.18 -10.74
C HIS A 127 9.03 12.64 -10.36
N ASN A 128 9.12 12.96 -9.06
CA ASN A 128 8.77 14.27 -8.50
C ASN A 128 10.00 15.08 -8.09
N LYS A 129 10.92 15.37 -9.02
CA LYS A 129 12.20 16.06 -8.72
C LYS A 129 12.09 17.38 -7.95
N LYS A 130 10.97 18.10 -8.07
CA LYS A 130 10.73 19.35 -7.34
C LYS A 130 10.54 19.13 -5.83
N ILE A 131 9.95 18.00 -5.45
CA ILE A 131 9.68 17.64 -4.05
C ILE A 131 10.80 16.75 -3.54
N GLY A 132 11.28 15.82 -4.37
CA GLY A 132 12.27 14.82 -4.00
C GLY A 132 11.71 13.89 -2.91
N TYR A 133 12.54 13.65 -1.90
CA TYR A 133 12.19 12.86 -0.71
C TYR A 133 11.97 13.78 0.50
N CYS A 134 10.87 13.55 1.23
CA CYS A 134 10.64 14.20 2.51
C CYS A 134 10.46 13.16 3.63
N GLN A 135 10.97 13.49 4.82
CA GLN A 135 10.85 12.63 6.00
C GLN A 135 9.38 12.36 6.32
N GLY A 136 9.03 11.09 6.48
CA GLY A 136 7.65 10.63 6.71
C GLY A 136 7.03 9.94 5.49
N LEU A 137 7.53 10.21 4.28
CA LEU A 137 7.09 9.55 3.06
C LEU A 137 7.33 8.03 3.11
N ASN A 138 8.42 7.61 3.76
CA ASN A 138 8.76 6.22 4.04
C ASN A 138 7.61 5.44 4.70
N TYR A 139 6.88 6.03 5.65
CA TYR A 139 5.77 5.35 6.32
C TYR A 139 4.54 5.20 5.42
N ILE A 140 4.27 6.16 4.54
CA ILE A 140 3.19 6.05 3.55
C ILE A 140 3.52 4.95 2.54
N ALA A 141 4.73 5.01 1.96
CA ALA A 141 5.21 4.00 1.02
C ALA A 141 5.26 2.60 1.65
N GLY A 142 5.75 2.49 2.89
CA GLY A 142 5.81 1.23 3.63
C GLY A 142 4.41 0.64 3.90
N LEU A 143 3.43 1.47 4.26
CA LEU A 143 2.05 1.02 4.47
C LEU A 143 1.44 0.51 3.15
N LEU A 144 1.65 1.25 2.06
CA LEU A 144 1.18 0.84 0.74
C LEU A 144 1.83 -0.49 0.32
N LEU A 145 3.15 -0.64 0.52
CA LEU A 145 3.90 -1.85 0.17
C LEU A 145 3.45 -3.08 0.97
N ILE A 146 3.11 -2.92 2.26
CA ILE A 146 2.52 -4.00 3.06
C ILE A 146 1.19 -4.49 2.47
N ILE A 147 0.40 -3.56 1.90
CA ILE A 147 -0.95 -3.85 1.38
C ILE A 147 -0.90 -4.41 -0.04
N THR A 148 -0.06 -3.87 -0.92
CA THR A 148 0.07 -4.30 -2.31
C THR A 148 0.95 -5.55 -2.42
N LYS A 149 1.98 -5.64 -1.59
CA LYS A 149 3.09 -6.60 -1.67
C LYS A 149 3.86 -6.57 -2.99
N GLU A 150 3.67 -5.53 -3.79
CA GLU A 150 4.31 -5.34 -5.10
C GLU A 150 4.85 -3.92 -5.23
N GLU A 151 6.09 -3.82 -5.69
CA GLU A 151 6.88 -2.60 -5.72
C GLU A 151 6.30 -1.56 -6.69
N GLU A 152 6.15 -1.91 -7.97
CA GLU A 152 5.64 -0.99 -8.99
C GLU A 152 4.19 -0.56 -8.70
N SER A 153 3.34 -1.47 -8.25
CA SER A 153 1.98 -1.14 -7.79
C SER A 153 1.99 -0.11 -6.65
N THR A 154 2.96 -0.21 -5.74
CA THR A 154 3.12 0.75 -4.63
C THR A 154 3.53 2.12 -5.13
N PHE A 155 4.47 2.19 -6.06
CA PHE A 155 4.88 3.44 -6.70
C PHE A 155 3.70 4.16 -7.35
N TRP A 156 2.89 3.44 -8.14
CA TRP A 156 1.74 4.05 -8.82
C TRP A 156 0.64 4.50 -7.85
N LEU A 157 0.44 3.78 -6.74
CA LEU A 157 -0.47 4.22 -5.68
C LEU A 157 0.01 5.46 -4.96
N LEU A 158 1.31 5.55 -4.69
CA LEU A 158 1.89 6.72 -4.05
C LEU A 158 1.80 7.96 -4.95
N ASN A 159 1.81 7.76 -6.27
CA ASN A 159 1.77 8.80 -7.30
C ASN A 159 0.36 9.15 -7.84
N THR A 160 -0.71 8.71 -7.19
CA THR A 160 -2.10 8.92 -7.67
C THR A 160 -2.92 9.76 -6.71
#